data_AF-A0A7X2FRZ4-F1
#
_entry.id   AF-A0A7X2FRZ4-F1
#
_cell.length_a   1.000
_cell.length_b   1.000
_cell.length_c   1.000
_cell.angle_alpha   90.00
_cell.angle_beta   90.00
_cell.angle_gamma   90.00
#
_symmetry.space_group_name_H-M   'P 1'
#
loop_
_entity.id
_entity.type
_entity.pdbx_description
1 polymer ?
#
loop_
_entity_poly.entity_id
_entity_poly.type
_entity_poly.pdbx_seq_one_letter_code
_entity_poly.pdbx_strand_id
1 'polypeptide(L)'
;MTYCLGILLPDGLVLASDSRSNAGVDQLATVRKLSVFEQPGERMIVVLSAGNLATTQAVVTTLRQNLGSGEAGRDLFAAQTMFNVTQTVGDMLREILAREATHVQPFGDPNASFIVGGQIAGGKHRIFQVYSAGNFVEASARTQFLQIGETKYGKPILDRALTNETSLQEAAKLALLSYDATIRSNLSVDAPIDMMIYRRDSLDGTTLRKFNRDDDYWHNLRDTYSKGLGQLVQSLPSPPDFTSRRS
;
A
#
# COMPACT_ATOMS: atom_id res chain seq x y z
N MET A 1 -3.24 -12.78 1.96
CA MET A 1 -2.08 -12.91 1.04
C MET A 1 -1.82 -11.60 0.31
N THR A 2 -1.57 -10.50 1.03
CA THR A 2 -1.24 -9.19 0.44
C THR A 2 -0.80 -8.26 1.56
N TYR A 3 0.17 -7.38 1.32
CA TYR A 3 0.41 -6.20 2.14
C TYR A 3 0.70 -5.00 1.21
N CYS A 4 -0.15 -3.98 1.27
CA CYS A 4 0.10 -2.69 0.62
C CYS A 4 0.15 -1.56 1.65
N LEU A 5 0.96 -0.54 1.34
CA LEU A 5 1.25 0.59 2.21
C LEU A 5 1.25 1.88 1.40
N GLY A 6 0.53 2.89 1.89
CA GLY A 6 0.64 4.27 1.40
C GLY A 6 1.01 5.21 2.54
N ILE A 7 2.04 6.04 2.33
CA ILE A 7 2.55 7.03 3.27
C ILE A 7 2.37 8.43 2.65
N LEU A 8 1.74 9.32 3.41
CA LEU A 8 1.54 10.74 3.12
C LEU A 8 2.52 11.58 3.93
N LEU A 9 3.35 12.36 3.23
CA LEU A 9 4.28 13.32 3.80
C LEU A 9 4.07 14.70 3.18
N PRO A 10 4.52 15.80 3.82
CA PRO A 10 4.43 17.14 3.23
C PRO A 10 5.07 17.24 1.83
N ASP A 11 6.15 16.50 1.61
CA ASP A 11 6.95 16.53 0.38
C ASP A 11 6.47 15.56 -0.70
N GLY A 12 5.48 14.71 -0.41
CA GLY A 12 4.94 13.77 -1.39
C GLY A 12 4.41 12.47 -0.79
N LEU A 13 4.49 11.38 -1.57
CA LEU A 13 3.93 10.07 -1.23
C LEU A 13 4.99 8.96 -1.34
N VAL A 14 4.89 7.96 -0.48
CA VAL A 14 5.52 6.64 -0.70
C VAL A 14 4.42 5.60 -0.79
N LEU A 15 4.38 4.87 -1.90
CA LEU A 15 3.34 3.88 -2.20
C LEU A 15 4.03 2.56 -2.52
N ALA A 16 3.62 1.48 -1.86
CA ALA A 16 4.27 0.19 -2.03
C ALA A 16 3.29 -0.98 -1.93
N SER A 17 3.60 -2.06 -2.64
CA SER A 17 2.84 -3.30 -2.59
C SER A 17 3.75 -4.52 -2.72
N ASP A 18 3.46 -5.58 -1.98
CA ASP A 18 4.01 -6.90 -2.26
C ASP A 18 3.35 -7.51 -3.51
N SER A 19 3.85 -8.66 -3.97
CA SER A 19 3.37 -9.28 -5.22
C SER A 19 2.84 -10.71 -5.07
N ARG A 20 2.99 -11.33 -3.90
CA ARG A 20 2.45 -12.67 -3.66
C ARG A 20 0.93 -12.64 -3.58
N SER A 21 0.25 -13.46 -4.37
CA SER A 21 -1.21 -13.51 -4.46
C SER A 21 -1.72 -14.95 -4.39
N ASN A 22 -2.93 -15.11 -3.84
CA ASN A 22 -3.70 -16.34 -3.95
C ASN A 22 -4.50 -16.34 -5.25
N ALA A 23 -4.24 -17.29 -6.14
CA ALA A 23 -5.00 -17.48 -7.38
C ALA A 23 -5.96 -18.67 -7.32
N GLY A 24 -6.01 -19.41 -6.21
CA GLY A 24 -6.83 -20.61 -6.03
C GLY A 24 -6.21 -21.58 -5.03
N VAL A 25 -6.88 -22.69 -4.76
CA VAL A 25 -6.34 -23.75 -3.89
C VAL A 25 -4.99 -24.21 -4.45
N ASP A 26 -3.94 -24.10 -3.62
CA ASP A 26 -2.55 -24.41 -3.94
C ASP A 26 -1.93 -23.64 -5.12
N GLN A 27 -2.54 -22.51 -5.52
CA GLN A 27 -2.02 -21.65 -6.59
C GLN A 27 -1.52 -20.32 -6.05
N LEU A 28 -0.21 -20.26 -5.79
CA LEU A 28 0.50 -19.01 -5.52
C LEU A 28 0.95 -18.38 -6.83
N ALA A 29 0.58 -17.12 -7.04
CA ALA A 29 0.97 -16.33 -8.19
C ALA A 29 1.74 -15.07 -7.76
N THR A 30 2.60 -14.59 -8.65
CA THR A 30 3.22 -13.26 -8.53
C THR A 30 2.43 -12.29 -9.39
N VAL A 31 1.72 -11.35 -8.76
CA VAL A 31 0.87 -10.36 -9.42
C VAL A 31 1.24 -8.97 -8.95
N ARG A 32 1.36 -8.02 -9.88
CA ARG A 32 1.54 -6.61 -9.56
C ARG A 32 0.27 -6.07 -8.90
N LYS A 33 0.41 -5.50 -7.70
CA LYS A 33 -0.71 -4.91 -6.93
C LYS A 33 -0.67 -3.39 -6.87
N LEU A 34 0.30 -2.75 -7.55
CA LEU A 34 0.41 -1.30 -7.73
C LEU A 34 0.10 -0.95 -9.19
N SER A 35 -0.98 -0.20 -9.42
CA SER A 35 -1.39 0.26 -10.75
C SER A 35 -1.26 1.78 -10.85
N VAL A 36 -0.53 2.24 -11.87
CA VAL A 36 -0.35 3.68 -12.17
C VAL A 36 -1.29 4.08 -13.31
N PHE A 37 -1.93 5.23 -13.15
CA PHE A 37 -2.78 5.92 -14.11
C PHE A 37 -2.24 7.35 -14.22
N GLU A 38 -1.61 7.67 -15.34
CA GLU A 38 -0.85 8.90 -15.49
C GLU A 38 -1.27 9.64 -16.77
N GLN A 39 -1.44 10.96 -16.62
CA GLN A 39 -1.47 11.91 -17.73
C GLN A 39 -0.41 12.97 -17.39
N PRO A 40 0.79 12.86 -17.99
CA PRO A 40 1.96 13.64 -17.57
C PRO A 40 1.68 15.14 -17.51
N GLY A 41 2.13 15.78 -16.44
CA GLY A 41 1.90 17.22 -16.21
C GLY A 41 0.49 17.59 -15.78
N GLU A 42 -0.45 16.64 -15.73
CA GLU A 42 -1.83 16.90 -15.32
C GLU A 42 -2.23 16.08 -14.10
N ARG A 43 -1.95 14.78 -14.07
CA ARG A 43 -2.35 13.91 -12.96
C ARG A 43 -1.48 12.65 -12.88
N MET A 44 -1.21 12.27 -11.64
CA MET A 44 -0.60 11.00 -11.29
C MET A 44 -1.51 10.33 -10.26
N ILE A 45 -2.07 9.18 -10.62
CA ILE A 45 -2.96 8.39 -9.76
C ILE A 45 -2.39 6.98 -9.63
N VAL A 46 -2.35 6.47 -8.41
CA VAL A 46 -1.92 5.11 -8.08
C VAL A 46 -3.03 4.41 -7.30
N VAL A 47 -3.31 3.18 -7.69
CA VAL A 47 -4.23 2.28 -7.01
C VAL A 47 -3.46 1.04 -6.54
N LEU A 48 -3.42 0.85 -5.23
CA LEU A 48 -2.90 -0.37 -4.58
C LEU A 48 -4.07 -1.31 -4.28
N SER A 49 -3.91 -2.60 -4.53
CA SER A 49 -5.01 -3.58 -4.43
C SER A 49 -4.75 -4.67 -3.40
N ALA A 50 -5.75 -5.03 -2.59
CA ALA A 50 -5.72 -6.19 -1.70
C ALA A 50 -7.08 -6.90 -1.62
N GLY A 51 -7.06 -8.21 -1.39
CA GLY A 51 -8.26 -9.04 -1.26
C GLY A 51 -8.39 -10.02 -2.43
N ASN A 52 -9.61 -10.29 -2.87
CA ASN A 52 -9.90 -11.22 -3.95
C ASN A 52 -9.22 -10.78 -5.26
N LEU A 53 -8.43 -11.68 -5.85
CA LEU A 53 -7.64 -11.37 -7.05
C LEU A 53 -8.52 -11.08 -8.27
N ALA A 54 -9.60 -11.85 -8.48
CA ALA A 54 -10.50 -11.64 -9.60
C ALA A 54 -11.24 -10.29 -9.45
N THR A 55 -11.75 -9.98 -8.26
CA THR A 55 -12.41 -8.70 -7.97
C THR A 55 -11.47 -7.52 -8.21
N THR A 56 -10.25 -7.56 -7.66
CA THR A 56 -9.27 -6.47 -7.81
C THR A 56 -8.84 -6.28 -9.27
N GLN A 57 -8.62 -7.36 -10.01
CA GLN A 57 -8.30 -7.30 -11.44
C GLN A 57 -9.45 -6.75 -12.26
N ALA A 58 -10.70 -7.16 -11.99
CA ALA A 58 -11.87 -6.65 -12.67
C ALA A 58 -12.01 -5.13 -12.47
N VAL A 59 -11.90 -4.64 -11.22
CA VAL A 59 -11.95 -3.20 -10.93
C VAL A 59 -10.85 -2.44 -11.68
N VAL A 60 -9.59 -2.83 -11.54
CA VAL A 60 -8.47 -2.13 -12.19
C VAL A 60 -8.57 -2.18 -13.72
N THR A 61 -9.01 -3.29 -14.29
CA THR A 61 -9.15 -3.45 -15.74
C THR A 61 -10.28 -2.56 -16.27
N THR A 62 -11.44 -2.55 -15.63
CA THR A 62 -12.55 -1.68 -16.05
C THR A 62 -12.18 -0.20 -15.92
N LEU A 63 -11.48 0.19 -14.85
CA LEU A 63 -10.95 1.56 -14.71
C LEU A 63 -10.03 1.94 -15.87
N ARG A 64 -9.15 1.02 -16.31
CA ARG A 64 -8.29 1.24 -17.49
C ARG A 64 -9.07 1.35 -18.79
N GLN A 65 -10.09 0.51 -18.97
CA GLN A 65 -10.93 0.53 -20.18
C GLN A 65 -11.75 1.82 -20.29
N ASN A 66 -12.13 2.42 -19.17
CA ASN A 66 -12.90 3.66 -19.14
C ASN A 66 -12.04 4.93 -19.33
N LEU A 67 -10.70 4.81 -19.35
CA LEU A 67 -9.84 5.98 -19.50
C LEU A 67 -10.08 6.69 -20.84
N GLY A 68 -10.24 8.01 -20.78
CA GLY A 68 -10.47 8.84 -21.96
C GLY A 68 -11.89 8.77 -22.52
N SER A 69 -12.83 8.10 -21.84
CA SER A 69 -14.24 8.12 -22.24
C SER A 69 -14.89 9.48 -21.98
N GLY A 70 -14.33 10.30 -21.08
CA GLY A 70 -14.90 11.57 -20.66
C GLY A 70 -16.13 11.41 -19.73
N GLU A 71 -16.53 10.18 -19.40
CA GLU A 71 -17.68 9.91 -18.56
C GLU A 71 -17.38 10.20 -17.09
N ALA A 72 -17.99 11.27 -16.57
CA ALA A 72 -17.86 11.65 -15.17
C ALA A 72 -18.28 10.50 -14.24
N GLY A 73 -17.45 10.20 -13.26
CA GLY A 73 -17.68 9.11 -12.31
C GLY A 73 -17.19 7.73 -12.77
N ARG A 74 -16.81 7.56 -14.04
CA ARG A 74 -16.23 6.30 -14.56
C ARG A 74 -14.81 6.44 -15.10
N ASP A 75 -14.49 7.58 -15.69
CA ASP A 75 -13.17 7.89 -16.22
C ASP A 75 -12.32 8.63 -15.17
N LEU A 76 -11.18 8.03 -14.79
CA LEU A 76 -10.24 8.65 -13.85
C LEU A 76 -9.61 9.94 -14.42
N PHE A 77 -9.57 10.11 -15.74
CA PHE A 77 -9.07 11.31 -16.41
C PHE A 77 -10.15 12.40 -16.54
N ALA A 78 -11.43 12.07 -16.37
CA ALA A 78 -12.51 13.06 -16.26
C ALA A 78 -12.70 13.58 -14.82
N ALA A 79 -12.16 12.90 -13.81
CA ALA A 79 -12.29 13.30 -12.41
C ALA A 79 -11.59 14.65 -12.12
N GLN A 80 -12.27 15.54 -11.40
CA GLN A 80 -11.76 16.89 -11.10
C GLN A 80 -10.86 16.94 -9.86
N THR A 81 -11.04 16.02 -8.92
CA THR A 81 -10.30 15.96 -7.67
C THR A 81 -9.94 14.52 -7.32
N MET A 82 -8.89 14.35 -6.49
CA MET A 82 -8.56 13.01 -5.97
C MET A 82 -9.71 12.39 -5.16
N PHE A 83 -10.60 13.21 -4.58
CA PHE A 83 -11.82 12.69 -3.95
C PHE A 83 -12.75 12.05 -4.98
N ASN A 84 -12.95 12.68 -6.14
CA ASN A 84 -13.76 12.10 -7.23
C ASN A 84 -13.10 10.84 -7.82
N VAL A 85 -11.77 10.82 -7.96
CA VAL A 85 -11.01 9.62 -8.33
C VAL A 85 -11.33 8.48 -7.36
N THR A 86 -11.27 8.73 -6.05
CA THR A 86 -11.56 7.71 -5.04
C THR A 86 -13.03 7.28 -5.04
N GLN A 87 -13.98 8.19 -5.28
CA GLN A 87 -15.39 7.83 -5.49
C GLN A 87 -15.56 6.87 -6.67
N THR A 88 -14.95 7.17 -7.82
CA THR A 88 -14.98 6.30 -9.00
C THR A 88 -14.43 4.90 -8.70
N VAL A 89 -13.33 4.79 -7.95
CA VAL A 89 -12.80 3.47 -7.53
C VAL A 89 -13.78 2.73 -6.62
N GLY A 90 -14.38 3.42 -5.64
CA GLY A 90 -15.35 2.83 -4.73
C GLY A 90 -16.64 2.38 -5.42
N ASP A 91 -17.15 3.17 -6.35
CA ASP A 91 -18.35 2.84 -7.14
C ASP A 91 -18.09 1.69 -8.11
N MET A 92 -16.91 1.66 -8.74
CA MET A 92 -16.49 0.52 -9.58
C MET A 92 -16.40 -0.77 -8.76
N LEU A 93 -15.87 -0.72 -7.53
CA LEU A 93 -15.85 -1.87 -6.64
C LEU A 93 -17.26 -2.38 -6.32
N ARG A 94 -18.21 -1.47 -6.04
CA ARG A 94 -19.61 -1.84 -5.78
C ARG A 94 -20.24 -2.50 -7.00
N GLU A 95 -20.03 -1.96 -8.20
CA GLU A 95 -20.54 -2.51 -9.45
C GLU A 95 -20.05 -3.96 -9.67
N ILE A 96 -18.74 -4.19 -9.50
CA ILE A 96 -18.16 -5.54 -9.62
C ILE A 96 -18.68 -6.48 -8.54
N LEU A 97 -18.75 -6.06 -7.28
CA LEU A 97 -19.26 -6.90 -6.20
C LEU A 97 -20.75 -7.22 -6.39
N ALA A 98 -21.57 -6.28 -6.84
CA ALA A 98 -22.98 -6.51 -7.13
C ALA A 98 -23.19 -7.59 -8.20
N ARG A 99 -22.26 -7.68 -9.17
CA ARG A 99 -22.30 -8.68 -10.25
C ARG A 99 -21.77 -10.06 -9.80
N GLU A 100 -20.64 -10.08 -9.10
CA GLU A 100 -19.86 -11.31 -8.89
C GLU A 100 -20.01 -11.93 -7.51
N ALA A 101 -20.33 -11.14 -6.47
CA ALA A 101 -20.16 -11.59 -5.08
C ALA A 101 -20.98 -12.84 -4.74
N THR A 102 -22.24 -12.92 -5.20
CA THR A 102 -23.12 -14.08 -4.95
C THR A 102 -22.61 -15.37 -5.60
N HIS A 103 -21.87 -15.25 -6.71
CA HIS A 103 -21.28 -16.39 -7.43
C HIS A 103 -19.97 -16.85 -6.79
N VAL A 104 -19.22 -15.92 -6.18
CA VAL A 104 -17.92 -16.19 -5.56
C VAL A 104 -18.03 -16.68 -4.12
N GLN A 105 -19.01 -16.17 -3.35
CA GLN A 105 -19.22 -16.49 -1.93
C GLN A 105 -19.18 -17.99 -1.59
N PRO A 106 -19.77 -18.91 -2.40
CA PRO A 106 -19.69 -20.34 -2.13
C PRO A 106 -18.26 -20.91 -2.16
N PHE A 107 -17.32 -20.22 -2.80
CA PHE A 107 -15.94 -20.67 -3.01
C PHE A 107 -14.90 -19.82 -2.25
N GLY A 108 -15.30 -18.68 -1.67
CA GLY A 108 -14.41 -17.83 -0.89
C GLY A 108 -14.92 -16.41 -0.71
N ASP A 109 -14.08 -15.56 -0.13
CA ASP A 109 -14.41 -14.15 0.08
C ASP A 109 -14.25 -13.34 -1.24
N PRO A 110 -15.32 -12.69 -1.76
CA PRO A 110 -15.23 -11.81 -2.93
C PRO A 110 -14.63 -10.44 -2.64
N ASN A 111 -14.46 -10.07 -1.36
CA ASN A 111 -14.14 -8.72 -0.96
C ASN A 111 -12.76 -8.26 -1.45
N ALA A 112 -12.68 -6.97 -1.74
CA ALA A 112 -11.46 -6.28 -2.09
C ALA A 112 -11.40 -4.92 -1.39
N SER A 113 -10.19 -4.40 -1.22
CA SER A 113 -9.92 -3.06 -0.68
C SER A 113 -8.81 -2.41 -1.48
N PHE A 114 -8.77 -1.08 -1.47
CA PHE A 114 -7.79 -0.33 -2.24
C PHE A 114 -7.18 0.80 -1.42
N ILE A 115 -5.94 1.15 -1.75
CA ILE A 115 -5.38 2.47 -1.41
C ILE A 115 -5.31 3.26 -2.70
N VAL A 116 -5.86 4.47 -2.70
CA VAL A 116 -5.84 5.40 -3.84
C VAL A 116 -4.99 6.59 -3.44
N GLY A 117 -3.82 6.73 -4.06
CA GLY A 117 -2.88 7.83 -3.81
C GLY A 117 -2.58 8.60 -5.08
N GLY A 118 -2.30 9.89 -4.99
CA GLY A 118 -1.96 10.66 -6.17
C GLY A 118 -2.14 12.16 -6.03
N GLN A 119 -2.03 12.86 -7.16
CA GLN A 119 -2.24 14.29 -7.28
C GLN A 119 -2.81 14.63 -8.66
N ILE A 120 -3.72 15.60 -8.70
CA ILE A 120 -4.19 16.27 -9.91
C ILE A 120 -3.68 17.72 -9.86
N ALA A 121 -3.28 18.27 -11.00
CA ALA A 121 -2.77 19.62 -11.15
C ALA A 121 -3.67 20.65 -10.47
N GLY A 122 -3.06 21.59 -9.74
CA GLY A 122 -3.78 22.59 -8.93
C GLY A 122 -4.36 22.07 -7.62
N GLY A 123 -4.40 20.75 -7.40
CA GLY A 123 -4.80 20.13 -6.14
C GLY A 123 -3.59 19.69 -5.29
N LYS A 124 -3.86 19.28 -4.04
CA LYS A 124 -2.85 18.65 -3.17
C LYS A 124 -2.70 17.16 -3.51
N HIS A 125 -1.52 16.59 -3.25
CA HIS A 125 -1.36 15.14 -3.20
C HIS A 125 -2.12 14.56 -2.00
N ARG A 126 -2.79 13.43 -2.19
CA ARG A 126 -3.70 12.82 -1.21
C ARG A 126 -3.60 11.30 -1.24
N ILE A 127 -3.98 10.64 -0.14
CA ILE A 127 -4.13 9.18 -0.05
C ILE A 127 -5.46 8.86 0.62
N PHE A 128 -6.17 7.88 0.06
CA PHE A 128 -7.41 7.33 0.60
C PHE A 128 -7.32 5.81 0.75
N GLN A 129 -8.07 5.26 1.70
CA GLN A 129 -8.31 3.82 1.80
C GLN A 129 -9.78 3.55 1.50
N VAL A 130 -10.03 2.76 0.46
CA VAL A 130 -11.35 2.28 0.05
C VAL A 130 -11.61 0.92 0.69
N TYR A 131 -12.70 0.83 1.46
CA TYR A 131 -13.16 -0.41 2.08
C TYR A 131 -14.01 -1.23 1.10
N SER A 132 -14.27 -2.50 1.44
CA SER A 132 -15.07 -3.41 0.62
C SER A 132 -16.48 -2.89 0.31
N ALA A 133 -17.04 -2.03 1.17
CA ALA A 133 -18.34 -1.39 0.95
C ALA A 133 -18.28 -0.17 -0.02
N GLY A 134 -17.10 0.12 -0.57
CA GLY A 134 -16.85 1.24 -1.49
C GLY A 134 -16.81 2.62 -0.84
N ASN A 135 -17.08 2.72 0.47
CA ASN A 135 -16.79 3.95 1.24
C ASN A 135 -15.29 4.03 1.55
N PHE A 136 -14.81 5.21 1.92
CA PHE A 136 -13.39 5.46 2.11
C PHE A 136 -13.10 6.49 3.18
N VAL A 137 -11.87 6.45 3.69
CA VAL A 137 -11.27 7.45 4.58
C VAL A 137 -10.02 8.04 3.95
N GLU A 138 -9.60 9.20 4.43
CA GLU A 138 -8.41 9.91 3.94
C GLU A 138 -7.30 9.92 4.99
N ALA A 139 -6.06 9.79 4.54
CA ALA A 139 -4.89 10.04 5.36
C ALA A 139 -4.81 11.52 5.77
N SER A 140 -4.14 11.82 6.88
CA SER A 140 -3.93 13.19 7.35
C SER A 140 -2.60 13.33 8.04
N ALA A 141 -2.22 14.54 8.43
CA ALA A 141 -1.02 14.76 9.25
C ALA A 141 -1.05 14.04 10.61
N ARG A 142 -2.23 13.61 11.09
CA ARG A 142 -2.40 12.79 12.31
C ARG A 142 -2.33 11.28 12.03
N THR A 143 -2.65 10.88 10.82
CA THR A 143 -2.64 9.49 10.36
C THR A 143 -1.93 9.44 9.03
N GLN A 144 -0.60 9.44 9.08
CA GLN A 144 0.26 9.66 7.92
C GLN A 144 0.38 8.45 7.00
N PHE A 145 -0.13 7.28 7.37
CA PHE A 145 -0.07 6.10 6.53
C PHE A 145 -1.35 5.27 6.62
N LEU A 146 -1.64 4.57 5.53
CA LEU A 146 -2.75 3.62 5.41
C LEU A 146 -2.19 2.28 4.95
N GLN A 147 -2.79 1.20 5.42
CA GLN A 147 -2.38 -0.17 5.12
C GLN A 147 -3.59 -1.02 4.75
N ILE A 148 -3.42 -1.95 3.81
CA ILE A 148 -4.41 -2.97 3.46
C ILE A 148 -3.76 -4.36 3.37
N GLY A 149 -4.52 -5.41 3.70
CA GLY A 149 -4.03 -6.79 3.78
C GLY A 149 -3.45 -7.17 5.15
N GLU A 150 -2.27 -7.77 5.20
CA GLU A 150 -1.58 -8.25 6.41
C GLU A 150 -0.81 -7.12 7.12
N THR A 151 -1.55 -6.20 7.73
CA THR A 151 -1.02 -4.89 8.17
C THR A 151 -0.28 -4.91 9.51
N LYS A 152 -0.54 -5.90 10.37
CA LYS A 152 -0.17 -5.85 11.79
C LYS A 152 1.33 -5.95 12.06
N TYR A 153 2.05 -6.74 11.28
CA TYR A 153 3.45 -7.08 11.54
C TYR A 153 4.41 -5.90 11.28
N GLY A 154 4.20 -5.20 10.16
CA GLY A 154 5.00 -4.06 9.74
C GLY A 154 4.57 -2.72 10.33
N LYS A 155 3.45 -2.66 11.06
CA LYS A 155 2.92 -1.43 11.64
C LYS A 155 3.81 -0.82 12.75
N PRO A 156 4.39 -1.59 13.70
CA PRO A 156 5.07 -1.01 14.86
C PRO A 156 6.35 -0.21 14.56
N ILE A 157 6.98 -0.40 13.40
CA ILE A 157 8.12 0.43 12.97
C ILE A 157 7.64 1.78 12.41
N LEU A 158 6.51 1.79 11.71
CA LEU A 158 5.88 3.00 11.19
C LEU A 158 5.37 3.87 12.34
N ASP A 159 4.64 3.27 13.29
CA ASP A 159 4.11 3.98 14.47
C ASP A 159 5.21 4.63 15.33
N ARG A 160 6.42 4.08 15.33
CA ARG A 160 7.53 4.56 16.18
C ARG A 160 8.43 5.59 15.51
N ALA A 161 8.65 5.48 14.20
CA ALA A 161 9.70 6.21 13.52
C ALA A 161 9.20 7.19 12.45
N LEU A 162 7.99 7.01 11.94
CA LEU A 162 7.45 7.90 10.92
C LEU A 162 6.88 9.16 11.59
N THR A 163 7.29 10.33 11.09
CA THR A 163 6.81 11.64 11.54
C THR A 163 6.53 12.55 10.35
N ASN A 164 5.96 13.73 10.58
CA ASN A 164 5.74 14.73 9.51
C ASN A 164 7.04 15.33 8.96
N GLU A 165 8.15 15.19 9.69
CA GLU A 165 9.48 15.69 9.30
C GLU A 165 10.29 14.62 8.55
N THR A 166 9.80 13.38 8.49
CA THR A 166 10.48 12.28 7.80
C THR A 166 10.59 12.57 6.31
N SER A 167 11.80 12.46 5.76
CA SER A 167 12.01 12.61 4.32
C SER A 167 11.40 11.45 3.52
N LEU A 168 11.09 11.66 2.23
CA LEU A 168 10.60 10.60 1.35
C LEU A 168 11.55 9.38 1.30
N GLN A 169 12.87 9.62 1.33
CA GLN A 169 13.87 8.55 1.31
C GLN A 169 13.89 7.74 2.61
N GLU A 170 13.72 8.39 3.77
CA GLU A 170 13.61 7.70 5.04
C GLU A 170 12.29 6.95 5.16
N ALA A 171 11.17 7.52 4.67
CA ALA A 171 9.90 6.81 4.61
C ALA A 171 9.97 5.57 3.71
N ALA A 172 10.70 5.62 2.60
CA ALA A 172 10.97 4.45 1.76
C ALA A 172 11.79 3.38 2.51
N LYS A 173 12.81 3.76 3.30
CA LYS A 173 13.52 2.83 4.19
C LYS A 173 12.59 2.17 5.21
N LEU A 174 11.75 2.97 5.89
CA LEU A 174 10.78 2.48 6.87
C LEU A 174 9.76 1.53 6.24
N ALA A 175 9.30 1.83 5.02
CA ALA A 175 8.43 0.94 4.25
C ALA A 175 9.11 -0.42 3.98
N LEU A 176 10.36 -0.43 3.51
CA LEU A 176 11.11 -1.68 3.25
C LEU A 176 11.36 -2.51 4.52
N LEU A 177 11.62 -1.86 5.66
CA LEU A 177 11.74 -2.54 6.95
C LEU A 177 10.38 -3.06 7.46
N SER A 178 9.30 -2.32 7.21
CA SER A 178 7.92 -2.76 7.46
C SER A 178 7.61 -4.03 6.67
N TYR A 179 7.99 -4.11 5.39
CA TYR A 179 7.89 -5.33 4.59
C TYR A 179 8.76 -6.47 5.11
N ASP A 180 10.00 -6.19 5.53
CA ASP A 180 10.88 -7.22 6.09
C ASP A 180 10.25 -7.89 7.32
N ALA A 181 9.75 -7.09 8.26
CA ALA A 181 9.06 -7.59 9.45
C ALA A 181 7.84 -8.45 9.06
N THR A 182 7.03 -8.00 8.10
CA THR A 182 5.86 -8.76 7.62
C THR A 182 6.24 -10.08 6.94
N ILE A 183 7.21 -10.08 6.03
CA ILE A 183 7.65 -11.28 5.30
C ILE A 183 8.21 -12.34 6.26
N ARG A 184 8.98 -11.93 7.27
CA ARG A 184 9.53 -12.84 8.28
C ARG A 184 8.47 -13.51 9.15
N SER A 185 7.31 -12.86 9.33
CA SER A 185 6.26 -13.32 10.23
C SER A 185 5.01 -13.86 9.53
N ASN A 186 4.87 -13.66 8.22
CA ASN A 186 3.70 -14.10 7.46
C ASN A 186 4.06 -14.46 6.01
N LEU A 187 4.00 -15.76 5.69
CA LEU A 187 4.35 -16.31 4.37
C LEU A 187 3.41 -15.89 3.24
N SER A 188 2.29 -15.23 3.56
CA SER A 188 1.32 -14.77 2.57
C SER A 188 1.70 -13.43 1.92
N VAL A 189 2.79 -12.81 2.38
CA VAL A 189 3.39 -11.59 1.84
C VAL A 189 4.79 -11.93 1.39
N ASP A 190 5.16 -11.52 0.18
CA ASP A 190 6.52 -11.76 -0.31
C ASP A 190 6.95 -10.79 -1.41
N ALA A 191 8.28 -10.73 -1.58
CA ALA A 191 8.92 -10.10 -2.71
C ALA A 191 8.50 -10.75 -4.05
N PRO A 192 8.61 -10.03 -5.17
CA PRO A 192 9.06 -8.64 -5.27
C PRO A 192 8.12 -7.61 -4.64
N ILE A 193 8.71 -6.49 -4.17
CA ILE A 193 7.98 -5.31 -3.71
C ILE A 193 8.06 -4.25 -4.81
N ASP A 194 6.92 -3.80 -5.30
CA ASP A 194 6.83 -2.62 -6.16
C ASP A 194 6.67 -1.38 -5.27
N MET A 195 7.53 -0.38 -5.42
CA MET A 195 7.50 0.86 -4.63
C MET A 195 7.67 2.09 -5.52
N MET A 196 6.85 3.11 -5.28
CA MET A 196 6.91 4.41 -5.92
C MET A 196 7.14 5.52 -4.88
N ILE A 197 8.02 6.47 -5.22
CA ILE A 197 8.21 7.71 -4.47
C ILE A 197 7.69 8.87 -5.30
N TYR A 198 6.51 9.38 -4.99
CA TYR A 198 5.97 10.55 -5.66
C TYR A 198 6.42 11.82 -4.96
N ARG A 199 6.97 12.79 -5.72
CA ARG A 199 7.29 14.12 -5.18
C ARG A 199 6.10 15.03 -5.41
N ARG A 200 5.75 15.79 -4.38
CA ARG A 200 4.71 16.82 -4.46
C ARG A 200 4.93 17.71 -5.69
N ASP A 201 3.84 17.98 -6.39
CA ASP A 201 3.76 18.86 -7.56
C ASP A 201 4.59 18.38 -8.78
N SER A 202 5.16 17.17 -8.77
CA SER A 202 5.93 16.66 -9.91
C SER A 202 5.05 16.18 -11.06
N LEU A 203 3.84 15.67 -10.74
CA LEU A 203 2.88 15.10 -11.70
C LEU A 203 3.53 14.11 -12.69
N ASP A 204 4.48 13.33 -12.18
CA ASP A 204 5.34 12.39 -12.90
C ASP A 204 5.42 11.05 -12.15
N GLY A 205 5.18 9.95 -12.88
CA GLY A 205 5.20 8.58 -12.40
C GLY A 205 6.53 7.83 -12.51
N THR A 206 7.64 8.47 -12.93
CA THR A 206 8.91 7.81 -13.28
C THR A 206 9.67 7.11 -12.14
N THR A 207 9.23 7.21 -10.90
CA THR A 207 9.97 6.73 -9.71
C THR A 207 9.56 5.35 -9.20
N LEU A 208 8.95 4.51 -10.04
CA LEU A 208 8.59 3.14 -9.70
C LEU A 208 9.84 2.23 -9.74
N ARG A 209 10.19 1.63 -8.60
CA ARG A 209 11.26 0.63 -8.48
C ARG A 209 10.72 -0.68 -7.91
N LYS A 210 11.24 -1.79 -8.44
CA LYS A 210 10.99 -3.15 -7.96
C LYS A 210 12.15 -3.61 -7.07
N PHE A 211 11.84 -4.13 -5.89
CA PHE A 211 12.80 -4.74 -4.97
C PHE A 211 12.57 -6.26 -4.93
N ASN A 212 13.46 -7.02 -5.56
CA ASN A 212 13.45 -8.48 -5.47
C ASN A 212 14.03 -8.94 -4.12
N ARG A 213 13.89 -10.23 -3.80
CA ARG A 213 14.40 -10.79 -2.54
C ARG A 213 15.92 -10.65 -2.39
N ASP A 214 16.64 -10.68 -3.51
CA ASP A 214 18.07 -10.58 -3.70
C ASP A 214 18.55 -9.16 -4.05
N ASP A 215 17.70 -8.14 -3.94
CA ASP A 215 18.13 -6.74 -4.15
C ASP A 215 19.23 -6.35 -3.13
N ASP A 216 20.41 -5.98 -3.63
CA ASP A 216 21.61 -5.70 -2.82
C ASP A 216 21.34 -4.65 -1.73
N TYR A 217 20.62 -3.58 -2.09
CA TYR A 217 20.30 -2.51 -1.15
C TYR A 217 19.35 -3.01 -0.06
N TRP A 218 18.28 -3.72 -0.45
CA TRP A 218 17.32 -4.23 0.53
C TRP A 218 17.94 -5.28 1.45
N HIS A 219 18.79 -6.15 0.90
CA HIS A 219 19.56 -7.11 1.69
C HIS A 219 20.46 -6.40 2.72
N ASN A 220 21.26 -5.44 2.27
CA ASN A 220 22.13 -4.65 3.14
C ASN A 220 21.34 -3.89 4.24
N LEU A 221 20.19 -3.31 3.88
CA LEU A 221 19.31 -2.60 4.81
C LEU A 221 18.82 -3.52 5.94
N ARG A 222 18.34 -4.72 5.60
CA ARG A 222 17.81 -5.71 6.56
C ARG A 222 18.90 -6.24 7.49
N ASP A 223 20.07 -6.53 6.94
CA ASP A 223 21.21 -7.02 7.70
C ASP A 223 21.73 -5.97 8.67
N THR A 224 21.88 -4.74 8.21
CA THR A 224 22.32 -3.60 9.04
C THR A 224 21.32 -3.35 10.16
N TYR A 225 20.02 -3.31 9.84
CA TYR A 225 18.96 -3.13 10.83
C TYR A 225 18.95 -4.25 11.89
N SER A 226 19.07 -5.52 11.46
CA SER A 226 19.08 -6.67 12.37
C SER A 226 20.28 -6.65 13.32
N LYS A 227 21.47 -6.32 12.81
CA LYS A 227 22.68 -6.18 13.64
C LYS A 227 22.55 -5.04 14.65
N GLY A 228 22.08 -3.88 14.20
CA GLY A 228 21.88 -2.71 15.07
C GLY A 228 20.85 -2.98 16.17
N LEU A 229 19.74 -3.65 15.85
CA LEU A 229 18.73 -4.02 16.85
C LEU A 229 19.30 -4.98 17.90
N GLY A 230 20.10 -5.97 17.47
CA GLY A 230 20.76 -6.89 18.40
C GLY A 230 21.70 -6.18 19.38
N GLN A 231 22.51 -5.24 18.87
CA GLN A 231 23.40 -4.42 19.70
C GLN A 231 22.62 -3.52 20.67
N LEU A 232 21.54 -2.89 20.19
CA LEU A 232 20.67 -2.08 21.03
C LEU A 232 20.08 -2.91 22.17
N VAL A 233 19.52 -4.09 21.89
CA VAL A 233 18.95 -4.98 22.90
C VAL A 233 19.99 -5.39 23.95
N GLN A 234 21.22 -5.70 23.54
CA GLN A 234 22.31 -6.02 24.47
C GLN A 234 22.70 -4.84 25.37
N SER A 235 22.53 -3.61 24.90
CA SER A 235 22.82 -2.39 25.66
C SER A 235 21.72 -1.99 26.65
N LEU A 236 20.53 -2.63 26.58
CA LEU A 236 19.42 -2.32 27.48
C LEU A 236 19.70 -2.85 28.89
N PRO A 237 19.17 -2.18 29.94
CA PRO A 237 19.32 -2.66 31.31
C PRO A 237 18.72 -4.05 31.47
N SER A 238 19.40 -4.91 32.24
CA SER A 238 18.86 -6.21 32.61
C SER A 238 17.57 -6.05 33.41
N PRO A 239 16.59 -6.96 33.26
CA PRO A 239 15.45 -7.03 34.17
C PRO A 239 15.89 -7.12 35.63
N PRO A 240 15.07 -6.63 36.58
CA PRO A 240 15.36 -6.80 38.01
C PRO A 240 15.45 -8.28 38.37
N ASP A 241 16.14 -8.57 39.47
CA ASP A 241 16.22 -9.93 39.99
C ASP A 241 14.84 -10.45 40.43
N PHE A 242 14.36 -11.46 39.72
CA PHE A 242 13.08 -12.13 39.98
C PHE A 242 13.07 -12.97 41.26
N THR A 243 14.21 -13.12 41.95
CA THR A 243 14.34 -13.90 43.19
C THR A 243 14.13 -13.10 44.47
N SER A 244 13.97 -11.77 44.38
CA SER A 244 13.59 -10.94 45.52
C SER A 244 12.14 -11.25 45.95
N ARG A 245 12.00 -12.09 46.97
CA ARG A 245 10.69 -12.42 47.57
C ARG A 245 10.03 -11.13 48.09
N ARG A 246 8.74 -10.96 47.77
CA ARG A 246 7.85 -10.00 48.43
C ARG A 246 7.91 -10.24 49.95
N SER A 247 8.51 -9.31 50.68
CA SER A 247 8.33 -9.18 52.14
C SER A 247 7.02 -8.46 52.42
#